data_AF-A0A435Y5T7-F1
#
_entry.id   AF-A0A435Y5T7-F1
#
_cell.length_a   1.000
_cell.length_b   1.000
_cell.length_c   1.000
_cell.angle_alpha   90.00
_cell.angle_beta   90.00
_cell.angle_gamma   90.00
#
_symmetry.space_group_name_H-M   'P 1'
#
loop_
_entity.id
_entity.type
_entity.pdbx_description
1 polymer ?
#
loop_
_entity_poly.entity_id
_entity_poly.type
_entity_poly.pdbx_seq_one_letter_code
_entity_poly.pdbx_strand_id
1 'polypeptide(L)'
;ALFVPSGFQALSDIAGTTGYFADLGLPLPTLAAWGTGLFELIAGLLILVGFQTRIIALLLAAFCIAAGFIGHYGQGGGDAMLAFLHQQMLMKDIAISGGFLALAMAGAGAWSVDGRGLA
;
A
#
# COMPACT_ATOMS: atom_id res chain seq x y z
N ALA A 1 0.11 -0.75 9.36
CA ALA A 1 -0.39 0.53 9.90
C ALA A 1 -0.30 1.69 8.91
N LEU A 2 0.81 1.86 8.16
CA LEU A 2 0.98 2.98 7.21
C LEU A 2 -0.18 3.13 6.19
N PHE A 3 -0.81 2.03 5.81
CA PHE A 3 -1.96 2.02 4.90
C PHE A 3 -3.29 2.49 5.51
N VAL A 4 -3.42 2.60 6.84
CA VAL A 4 -4.64 3.11 7.48
C VAL A 4 -4.90 4.57 7.11
N PRO A 5 -3.95 5.51 7.35
CA PRO A 5 -4.15 6.90 6.93
C PRO A 5 -4.22 7.05 5.40
N SER A 6 -3.44 6.26 4.64
CA SER A 6 -3.46 6.27 3.16
C SER A 6 -4.84 5.91 2.62
N GLY A 7 -5.39 4.76 3.03
CA GLY A 7 -6.71 4.32 2.60
C GLY A 7 -7.81 5.26 3.06
N PHE A 8 -7.73 5.78 4.29
CA PHE A 8 -8.68 6.78 4.77
C PHE A 8 -8.66 8.05 3.91
N GLN A 9 -7.47 8.54 3.54
CA GLN A 9 -7.33 9.72 2.69
C GLN A 9 -7.89 9.45 1.28
N ALA A 10 -7.58 8.31 0.68
CA ALA A 10 -8.11 7.92 -0.62
C ALA A 10 -9.65 7.84 -0.64
N LEU A 11 -10.25 7.31 0.42
CA LEU A 11 -11.70 7.21 0.57
C LEU A 11 -12.38 8.56 0.92
N SER A 12 -11.66 9.45 1.60
CA SER A 12 -12.19 10.78 1.96
C SER A 12 -12.22 11.74 0.77
N ASP A 13 -11.35 11.53 -0.22
CA ASP A 13 -11.35 12.24 -1.50
C ASP A 13 -11.23 11.26 -2.69
N ILE A 14 -12.33 10.53 -2.92
CA ILE A 14 -12.42 9.59 -4.05
C ILE A 14 -12.31 10.30 -5.39
N ALA A 15 -12.82 11.54 -5.49
CA ALA A 15 -12.78 12.31 -6.73
C ALA A 15 -11.33 12.65 -7.10
N GLY A 16 -10.54 13.17 -6.15
CA GLY A 16 -9.11 13.43 -6.33
C GLY A 16 -8.32 12.16 -6.64
N THR A 17 -8.58 11.07 -5.92
CA THR A 17 -7.93 9.77 -6.16
C THR A 17 -8.25 9.21 -7.55
N THR A 18 -9.51 9.34 -7.99
CA THR A 18 -9.94 8.94 -9.34
C THR A 18 -9.23 9.76 -10.41
N GLY A 19 -9.11 11.07 -10.22
CA GLY A 19 -8.37 11.95 -11.14
C GLY A 19 -6.91 11.53 -11.26
N TYR A 20 -6.24 11.32 -10.12
CA TYR A 20 -4.85 10.85 -10.10
C TYR A 20 -4.68 9.50 -10.82
N PHE A 21 -5.58 8.54 -10.61
CA PHE A 21 -5.51 7.25 -11.29
C PHE A 21 -5.82 7.34 -12.79
N ALA A 22 -6.67 8.27 -13.20
CA ALA A 22 -6.89 8.56 -14.62
C ALA A 22 -5.62 9.13 -15.27
N ASP A 23 -4.89 10.02 -14.58
CA ASP A 23 -3.61 10.57 -15.07
C ASP A 23 -2.51 9.50 -15.19
N LEU A 24 -2.55 8.47 -14.34
CA LEU A 24 -1.69 7.29 -14.45
C LEU A 24 -2.10 6.33 -15.60
N GLY A 25 -3.25 6.57 -16.26
CA GLY A 25 -3.75 5.72 -17.33
C GLY A 25 -4.36 4.40 -16.87
N LEU A 26 -4.77 4.28 -15.60
CA LEU A 26 -5.42 3.08 -15.09
C LEU A 26 -6.79 2.86 -15.76
N PRO A 27 -7.11 1.63 -16.20
CA PRO A 27 -8.46 1.32 -16.65
C PRO A 27 -9.43 1.40 -15.47
N LEU A 28 -10.65 1.92 -15.72
CA LEU A 28 -11.71 2.06 -14.71
C LEU A 28 -11.22 2.80 -13.43
N PRO A 29 -10.72 4.04 -13.55
CA PRO A 29 -10.02 4.73 -12.46
C PRO A 29 -10.87 4.92 -11.20
N THR A 30 -12.20 5.11 -11.35
CA THR A 30 -13.12 5.20 -10.21
C THR A 30 -13.18 3.89 -9.42
N LEU A 31 -13.24 2.75 -10.11
CA LEU A 31 -13.26 1.44 -9.45
C LEU A 31 -11.90 1.17 -8.79
N ALA A 32 -10.81 1.51 -9.45
CA ALA A 32 -9.47 1.42 -8.88
C ALA A 32 -9.34 2.29 -7.62
N ALA A 33 -9.86 3.53 -7.61
CA ALA A 33 -9.81 4.42 -6.44
C ALA A 33 -10.52 3.82 -5.22
N TRP A 34 -11.76 3.33 -5.41
CA TRP A 34 -12.50 2.64 -4.34
C TRP A 34 -11.79 1.36 -3.90
N GLY A 35 -11.33 0.55 -4.85
CA GLY A 35 -10.64 -0.71 -4.57
C GLY A 35 -9.38 -0.50 -3.76
N THR A 36 -8.52 0.42 -4.17
CA THR A 36 -7.28 0.79 -3.47
C THR A 36 -7.59 1.35 -2.09
N GLY A 37 -8.49 2.34 -1.97
CA GLY A 37 -8.80 2.96 -0.68
C GLY A 37 -9.37 1.96 0.35
N LEU A 38 -10.31 1.11 -0.07
CA LEU A 38 -10.87 0.07 0.79
C LEU A 38 -9.81 -0.98 1.17
N PHE A 39 -9.03 -1.43 0.20
CA PHE A 39 -7.98 -2.41 0.44
C PHE A 39 -6.94 -1.88 1.43
N GLU A 40 -6.40 -0.69 1.21
CA GLU A 40 -5.39 -0.08 2.08
C GLU A 40 -5.93 0.12 3.50
N LEU A 41 -7.15 0.64 3.65
CA LEU A 41 -7.73 0.88 4.97
C LEU A 41 -7.95 -0.44 5.72
N ILE A 42 -8.61 -1.42 5.09
CA ILE A 42 -8.92 -2.71 5.70
C ILE A 42 -7.63 -3.48 6.01
N ALA A 43 -6.75 -3.67 5.03
CA ALA A 43 -5.50 -4.40 5.23
C ALA A 43 -4.60 -3.68 6.26
N GLY A 44 -4.57 -2.35 6.24
CA GLY A 44 -3.85 -1.54 7.21
C GLY A 44 -4.33 -1.78 8.65
N LEU A 45 -5.65 -1.86 8.85
CA LEU A 45 -6.28 -2.15 10.15
C LEU A 45 -6.03 -3.60 10.58
N LEU A 46 -6.13 -4.57 9.66
CA LEU A 46 -5.85 -5.98 9.96
C LEU A 46 -4.40 -6.19 10.42
N ILE A 47 -3.42 -5.53 9.77
CA ILE A 47 -2.03 -5.53 10.26
C ILE A 47 -1.91 -4.83 11.62
N LEU A 48 -2.63 -3.73 11.84
CA LEU A 48 -2.54 -2.96 13.08
C LEU A 48 -3.00 -3.78 14.29
N VAL A 49 -4.10 -4.51 14.16
CA VAL A 49 -4.59 -5.42 15.23
C VAL A 49 -3.88 -6.77 15.22
N GLY A 50 -3.14 -7.07 14.15
CA GLY A 50 -2.43 -8.32 13.93
C GLY A 50 -3.39 -9.51 13.76
N PHE A 51 -4.36 -9.36 12.85
CA PHE A 51 -5.26 -10.44 12.42
C PHE A 51 -4.88 -10.90 11.01
N GLN A 52 -4.75 -12.22 10.81
CA GLN A 52 -4.28 -12.83 9.56
C GLN A 52 -2.95 -12.23 9.08
N THR A 53 -2.06 -11.88 10.01
CA THR A 53 -0.88 -11.03 9.80
C THR A 53 -0.02 -11.51 8.64
N ARG A 54 0.22 -12.82 8.52
CA ARG A 54 1.04 -13.38 7.43
C ARG A 54 0.42 -13.16 6.05
N ILE A 55 -0.88 -13.46 5.93
CA ILE A 55 -1.60 -13.33 4.66
C ILE A 55 -1.69 -11.86 4.27
N ILE A 56 -2.11 -11.00 5.20
CA ILE A 56 -2.28 -9.57 4.92
C ILE A 56 -0.94 -8.91 4.62
N ALA A 57 0.14 -9.31 5.28
CA ALA A 57 1.47 -8.80 4.98
C ALA A 57 1.93 -9.18 3.56
N LEU A 58 1.69 -10.42 3.12
CA LEU A 58 1.99 -10.81 1.73
C LEU A 58 1.17 -10.01 0.72
N LEU A 59 -0.12 -9.78 0.98
CA LEU A 59 -0.97 -8.97 0.11
C LEU A 59 -0.48 -7.52 0.03
N LEU A 60 -0.12 -6.92 1.16
CA LEU A 60 0.42 -5.56 1.19
C LEU A 60 1.81 -5.47 0.56
N ALA A 61 2.65 -6.50 0.68
CA ALA A 61 3.94 -6.57 0.01
C ALA A 61 3.77 -6.56 -1.52
N ALA A 62 2.86 -7.38 -2.04
CA ALA A 62 2.52 -7.41 -3.46
C ALA A 62 1.91 -6.08 -3.93
N PHE A 63 1.01 -5.51 -3.12
CA PHE A 63 0.40 -4.20 -3.39
C PHE A 63 1.45 -3.09 -3.47
N CYS A 64 2.40 -3.01 -2.53
CA CYS A 64 3.49 -2.03 -2.56
C CYS A 64 4.29 -2.11 -3.87
N ILE A 65 4.63 -3.33 -4.31
CA ILE A 65 5.36 -3.52 -5.56
C ILE A 65 4.53 -2.97 -6.72
N ALA A 66 3.28 -3.41 -6.84
CA ALA A 66 2.39 -2.96 -7.92
C ALA A 66 2.20 -1.42 -7.91
N ALA A 67 1.89 -0.85 -6.74
CA ALA A 67 1.69 0.59 -6.56
C ALA A 67 2.95 1.40 -6.91
N GLY A 68 4.12 0.97 -6.45
CA GLY A 68 5.38 1.64 -6.75
C GLY A 68 5.69 1.64 -8.24
N PHE A 69 5.52 0.50 -8.91
CA PHE A 69 5.77 0.42 -10.35
C PHE A 69 4.74 1.21 -11.17
N ILE A 70 3.46 1.21 -10.80
CA ILE A 70 2.41 1.94 -11.52
C ILE A 70 2.53 3.45 -11.28
N GLY A 71 2.72 3.87 -10.04
CA GLY A 71 2.66 5.28 -9.64
C GLY A 71 3.98 6.04 -9.76
N HIS A 72 5.12 5.34 -9.84
CA HIS A 72 6.43 5.99 -9.70
C HIS A 72 7.51 5.54 -10.69
N TYR A 73 7.46 4.33 -11.24
CA TYR A 73 8.50 3.89 -12.17
C TYR A 73 8.42 4.67 -13.50
N GLY A 74 9.54 5.28 -13.90
CA GLY A 74 9.63 6.05 -15.14
C GLY A 74 8.89 7.40 -15.13
N GLN A 75 8.38 7.82 -13.97
CA GLN A 75 7.69 9.10 -13.79
C GLN A 75 8.66 10.27 -13.59
N GLY A 76 8.16 11.50 -13.74
CA GLY A 76 8.96 12.75 -13.65
C GLY A 76 9.35 13.36 -15.00
N GLY A 77 9.11 12.65 -16.11
CA GLY A 77 9.25 13.19 -17.47
C GLY A 77 10.66 13.73 -17.73
N GLY A 78 10.74 14.97 -18.23
CA GLY A 78 12.01 15.66 -18.52
C GLY A 78 12.58 16.46 -17.34
N ASP A 79 11.90 16.48 -16.19
CA ASP A 79 12.35 17.22 -15.01
C ASP A 79 13.18 16.31 -14.09
N ALA A 80 14.46 16.66 -13.92
CA ALA A 80 15.40 15.86 -13.14
C ALA A 80 15.03 15.77 -11.65
N MET A 81 14.45 16.82 -11.07
CA MET A 81 14.02 16.80 -9.67
C MET A 81 12.81 15.89 -9.50
N LEU A 82 11.81 16.00 -10.38
CA LEU A 82 10.64 15.12 -10.33
C LEU A 82 11.02 13.66 -10.55
N ALA A 83 11.90 13.38 -11.51
CA ALA A 83 12.40 12.03 -11.75
C ALA A 83 13.09 11.43 -10.51
N PHE A 84 13.91 12.24 -9.81
CA PHE A 84 14.52 11.82 -8.56
C PHE A 84 13.49 11.52 -7.46
N LEU A 85 12.50 12.39 -7.27
CA LEU A 85 11.45 12.19 -6.27
C LEU A 85 10.64 10.93 -6.54
N HIS A 86 10.28 10.66 -7.80
CA HIS A 86 9.59 9.43 -8.18
C HIS A 86 10.46 8.19 -7.97
N GLN A 87 11.74 8.23 -8.32
CA GLN A 87 12.66 7.13 -8.00
C GLN A 87 12.74 6.87 -6.49
N GLN A 88 12.78 7.92 -5.66
CA GLN A 88 12.77 7.79 -4.21
C GLN A 88 11.46 7.15 -3.71
N MET A 89 10.31 7.55 -4.26
CA MET A 89 9.02 6.97 -3.89
C MET A 89 8.91 5.48 -4.28
N LEU A 90 9.43 5.10 -5.45
CA LEU A 90 9.54 3.69 -5.85
C LEU A 90 10.40 2.89 -4.87
N MET A 91 11.59 3.41 -4.50
CA MET A 91 12.47 2.73 -3.53
C MET A 91 11.82 2.60 -2.16
N LYS A 92 11.05 3.61 -1.73
CA LYS A 92 10.21 3.54 -0.51
C LYS A 92 9.27 2.35 -0.59
N ASP A 93 8.53 2.17 -1.68
CA ASP A 93 7.55 1.09 -1.77
C ASP A 93 8.21 -0.30 -1.81
N ILE A 94 9.36 -0.43 -2.48
CA ILE A 94 10.15 -1.66 -2.43
C ILE A 94 10.63 -1.97 -1.00
N ALA A 95 11.12 -0.95 -0.27
CA ALA A 95 11.55 -1.13 1.11
C ALA A 95 10.40 -1.52 2.04
N ILE A 96 9.22 -0.88 1.88
CA ILE A 96 8.01 -1.21 2.65
C ILE A 96 7.55 -2.65 2.31
N SER A 97 7.58 -3.04 1.04
CA SER A 97 7.30 -4.42 0.63
C SER A 97 8.22 -5.43 1.32
N GLY A 98 9.54 -5.16 1.34
CA GLY A 98 10.51 -5.97 2.07
C GLY A 98 10.20 -6.08 3.56
N GLY A 99 9.77 -4.99 4.19
CA GLY A 99 9.32 -4.98 5.59
C GLY A 99 8.10 -5.89 5.82
N PHE A 100 7.13 -5.87 4.90
CA PHE A 100 5.98 -6.78 4.97
C PHE A 100 6.34 -8.24 4.70
N LEU A 101 7.26 -8.53 3.78
CA LEU A 101 7.76 -9.90 3.59
C LEU A 101 8.45 -10.41 4.85
N ALA A 102 9.29 -9.59 5.49
CA ALA A 102 9.91 -9.93 6.76
C ALA A 102 8.87 -10.20 7.85
N LEU A 103 7.81 -9.37 7.93
CA LEU A 103 6.69 -9.57 8.86
C LEU A 103 5.92 -10.87 8.56
N ALA A 104 5.68 -11.19 7.29
CA ALA A 104 5.02 -12.43 6.89
C ALA A 104 5.82 -13.67 7.32
N MET A 105 7.15 -13.61 7.24
CA MET A 105 8.04 -14.68 7.69
C MET A 105 8.09 -14.79 9.22
N ALA A 106 8.21 -13.66 9.91
CA ALA A 106 8.24 -13.63 11.38
C ALA A 106 6.91 -14.08 12.00
N GLY A 107 5.78 -13.71 11.40
CA GLY A 107 4.45 -13.93 11.96
C GLY A 107 4.01 -12.84 12.95
N ALA A 108 2.84 -13.05 13.54
CA ALA A 108 2.21 -12.08 14.42
C ALA A 108 2.84 -12.07 15.82
N GLY A 109 2.97 -10.89 16.44
CA GLY A 109 3.54 -10.75 17.78
C GLY A 109 2.59 -11.17 18.90
N ALA A 110 3.08 -11.38 20.13
CA ALA A 110 2.29 -11.88 21.27
C ALA A 110 1.07 -11.00 21.65
N TRP A 111 1.09 -9.73 21.27
CA TRP A 111 0.00 -8.78 21.56
C TRP A 111 -1.07 -8.73 20.45
N SER A 112 -0.83 -9.43 19.34
CA SER A 112 -1.75 -9.51 18.20
C SER A 112 -2.95 -10.40 18.45
N VAL A 113 -4.01 -10.23 17.66
CA VAL A 113 -5.17 -11.13 17.68
C VAL A 113 -4.75 -12.57 17.32
N ASP A 114 -3.88 -12.74 16.32
CA ASP A 114 -3.38 -14.07 15.91
C ASP A 114 -2.53 -14.74 17.02
N GLY A 115 -1.78 -13.97 17.80
CA GLY A 115 -0.88 -14.47 18.85
C GLY A 115 -1.58 -14.83 20.16
N ARG A 116 -2.76 -14.26 20.42
CA ARG A 116 -3.55 -14.50 21.64
C ARG A 116 -4.27 -15.86 21.66
N GLY A 117 -4.20 -16.64 20.58
CA GLY A 117 -4.81 -17.99 20.48
C GLY A 117 -3.89 -19.15 20.88
N LEU A 118 -2.64 -18.90 21.27
CA LEU A 118 -1.65 -19.93 21.64
C LEU A 118 -1.13 -19.80 23.08
N ALA A 119 -1.87 -19.10 23.96
CA ALA A 119 -1.54 -18.96 25.38
C ALA A 119 -2.47 -19.81 26.26
#